data_AF-A0A966SJS3-F1
#
_entry.id   AF-A0A966SJS3-F1
#
_cell.length_a   1.000
_cell.length_b   1.000
_cell.length_c   1.000
_cell.angle_alpha   90.00
_cell.angle_beta   90.00
_cell.angle_gamma   90.00
#
_symmetry.space_group_name_H-M   'P 1'
#
loop_
_entity.id
_entity.type
_entity.pdbx_description
1 polymer ?
#
loop_
_entity_poly.entity_id
_entity_poly.type
_entity_poly.pdbx_seq_one_letter_code
_entity_poly.pdbx_strand_id
1 'polypeptide(L)'
;MSKSLPIPIRSAVVVDAAVIARFNRAMALETEGRKLSPPRVLRGVRALLADAAKGTYYVAEADGAVIGQLLITYEWSDWRNG
;
A
#
# COMPACT_ATOMS: atom_id res chain seq x y z
N MET A 1 -0.95 24.43 -22.05
CA MET A 1 -1.11 23.28 -21.14
C MET A 1 0.21 23.09 -20.41
N SER A 2 0.28 23.33 -19.09
CA SER A 2 1.50 23.03 -18.33
C SER A 2 1.62 21.51 -18.20
N LYS A 3 2.76 20.95 -18.58
CA LYS A 3 3.06 19.54 -18.35
C LYS A 3 3.17 19.32 -16.85
N SER A 4 2.36 18.43 -16.27
CA SER A 4 2.49 18.06 -14.86
C SER A 4 3.86 17.42 -14.63
N LEU A 5 4.50 17.76 -13.51
CA LEU A 5 5.73 17.11 -13.10
C LEU A 5 5.45 15.62 -12.79
N PRO A 6 6.40 14.72 -13.06
CA PRO A 6 6.25 13.30 -12.74
C PRO A 6 6.09 13.12 -11.23
N ILE A 7 5.16 12.25 -10.82
CA ILE A 7 4.92 11.89 -9.43
C ILE A 7 5.93 10.78 -9.06
N PRO A 8 6.87 11.02 -8.11
CA PRO A 8 7.79 9.99 -7.66
C PRO A 8 7.05 8.80 -7.05
N ILE A 9 7.52 7.59 -7.38
CA ILE A 9 7.04 6.33 -6.81
C ILE A 9 8.23 5.62 -6.17
N ARG A 10 8.05 5.12 -4.96
CA ARG A 10 9.07 4.35 -4.23
C ARG A 10 8.46 3.19 -3.47
N SER A 11 9.28 2.21 -3.11
CA SER A 11 8.88 1.21 -2.12
C SER A 11 8.55 1.88 -0.79
N ALA A 12 7.51 1.40 -0.14
CA ALA A 12 7.11 1.87 1.18
C ALA A 12 8.11 1.41 2.24
N VAL A 13 8.27 2.22 3.27
CA VAL A 13 9.08 1.95 4.46
C VAL A 13 8.21 1.99 5.71
N VAL A 14 8.75 1.54 6.85
CA VAL A 14 7.98 1.42 8.11
C VAL A 14 7.29 2.73 8.56
N VAL A 15 7.87 3.89 8.23
CA VAL A 15 7.29 5.20 8.56
C VAL A 15 5.99 5.48 7.79
N ASP A 16 5.78 4.83 6.63
CA ASP A 16 4.56 4.96 5.84
C ASP A 16 3.40 4.12 6.39
N ALA A 17 3.64 3.24 7.37
CA ALA A 17 2.66 2.26 7.82
C ALA A 17 1.33 2.89 8.28
N ALA A 18 1.39 4.05 8.94
CA ALA A 18 0.21 4.75 9.42
C ALA A 18 -0.64 5.31 8.27
N VAL A 19 -0.01 5.90 7.25
CA VAL A 19 -0.72 6.46 6.09
C VAL A 19 -1.29 5.36 5.20
N ILE A 20 -0.53 4.29 4.96
CA ILE A 20 -0.97 3.09 4.24
C ILE A 20 -2.18 2.45 4.95
N ALA A 21 -2.11 2.28 6.27
CA ALA A 21 -3.24 1.73 7.03
C ALA A 21 -4.49 2.61 6.94
N ARG A 22 -4.32 3.94 6.92
CA ARG A 22 -5.44 4.88 6.71
C ARG A 22 -6.02 4.74 5.30
N PHE A 23 -5.19 4.65 4.27
CA PHE A 23 -5.61 4.47 2.88
C PHE A 23 -6.33 3.15 2.65
N ASN A 24 -5.82 2.03 3.17
CA ASN A 24 -6.52 0.74 3.13
C ASN A 24 -7.92 0.81 3.76
N ARG A 25 -8.07 1.52 4.88
CA ARG A 25 -9.38 1.69 5.54
C ARG A 25 -10.33 2.57 4.74
N ALA A 26 -9.83 3.65 4.15
CA ALA A 26 -10.62 4.55 3.31
C ALA A 26 -11.09 3.82 2.05
N MET A 27 -10.16 3.13 1.36
CA MET A 27 -10.45 2.32 0.17
C MET A 27 -11.49 1.25 0.48
N ALA A 28 -11.31 0.46 1.54
CA ALA A 28 -12.28 -0.58 1.91
C ALA A 28 -13.68 -0.02 2.22
N LEU A 29 -13.77 1.19 2.78
CA LEU A 29 -15.05 1.85 2.99
C LEU A 29 -15.66 2.33 1.67
N GLU A 30 -14.87 2.95 0.80
CA GLU A 30 -15.29 3.54 -0.47
C GLU A 30 -15.73 2.48 -1.49
N THR A 31 -14.96 1.39 -1.64
CA THR A 31 -15.17 0.40 -2.70
C THR A 31 -16.01 -0.80 -2.26
N GLU A 32 -16.00 -1.12 -0.97
CA GLU A 32 -16.65 -2.32 -0.42
C GLU A 32 -17.64 -2.02 0.72
N GLY A 33 -17.79 -0.76 1.16
CA GLY A 33 -18.63 -0.41 2.30
C GLY A 33 -18.13 -0.95 3.64
N ARG A 34 -16.87 -1.42 3.73
CA ARG A 34 -16.34 -2.13 4.90
C ARG A 34 -15.58 -1.21 5.85
N LYS A 35 -16.01 -1.18 7.11
CA LYS A 35 -15.29 -0.49 8.20
C LYS A 35 -14.23 -1.39 8.82
N LEU A 36 -12.98 -1.20 8.45
CA LEU A 36 -11.86 -1.96 9.01
C LEU A 36 -11.35 -1.37 10.34
N SER A 37 -11.02 -2.26 11.29
CA SER A 37 -10.47 -1.92 12.60
C SER A 37 -9.07 -1.25 12.47
N PRO A 38 -8.88 -0.01 12.96
CA PRO A 38 -7.60 0.69 12.88
C PRO A 38 -6.40 -0.10 13.42
N PRO A 39 -6.42 -0.66 14.65
CA PRO A 39 -5.26 -1.37 15.17
C PRO A 39 -4.99 -2.68 14.42
N ARG A 40 -6.02 -3.33 13.86
CA ARG A 40 -5.85 -4.56 13.07
C ARG A 40 -5.17 -4.28 11.73
N VAL A 41 -5.62 -3.26 11.00
CA VAL A 41 -5.03 -2.88 9.71
C VAL A 41 -3.60 -2.41 9.89
N LEU A 42 -3.32 -1.58 10.90
CA LEU A 42 -1.96 -1.09 11.17
C LEU A 42 -0.99 -2.24 11.48
N ARG A 43 -1.41 -3.25 12.26
CA ARG A 43 -0.59 -4.44 12.50
C ARG A 43 -0.33 -5.23 11.21
N GLY A 44 -1.34 -5.40 10.37
CA GLY A 44 -1.20 -6.09 9.08
C GLY A 44 -0.21 -5.39 8.15
N VAL A 45 -0.33 -4.07 8.01
CA VAL A 45 0.60 -3.26 7.20
C VAL A 45 2.03 -3.38 7.73
N ARG A 46 2.25 -3.24 9.04
CA ARG A 46 3.59 -3.41 9.64
C ARG A 46 4.15 -4.81 9.42
N ALA A 47 3.33 -5.85 9.54
CA ALA A 47 3.77 -7.23 9.32
C ALA A 47 4.22 -7.47 7.88
N LEU A 48 3.57 -6.85 6.90
CA LEU A 48 3.96 -6.93 5.49
C LEU A 48 5.23 -6.12 5.20
N LEU A 49 5.33 -4.89 5.72
CA LEU A 49 6.53 -4.06 5.57
C LEU A 49 7.78 -4.66 6.23
N ALA A 50 7.60 -5.55 7.21
CA ALA A 50 8.69 -6.25 7.89
C ALA A 50 9.09 -7.58 7.22
N ASP A 51 8.31 -8.08 6.27
CA ASP A 51 8.55 -9.37 5.61
C ASP A 51 8.20 -9.30 4.12
N ALA A 52 9.23 -9.16 3.30
CA ALA A 52 9.10 -9.06 1.85
C ALA A 52 8.43 -10.29 1.22
N ALA A 53 8.43 -11.46 1.87
CA ALA A 53 7.73 -12.63 1.35
C ALA A 53 6.20 -12.45 1.34
N LYS A 54 5.66 -11.50 2.11
CA LYS A 54 4.22 -11.18 2.16
C LYS A 54 3.77 -10.23 1.06
N GLY A 55 4.69 -9.58 0.35
CA GLY A 55 4.38 -8.61 -0.70
C GLY A 55 5.21 -7.33 -0.59
N THR A 56 4.95 -6.40 -1.51
CA THR A 56 5.60 -5.09 -1.56
C THR A 56 4.56 -3.99 -1.71
N TYR A 57 4.62 -3.00 -0.81
CA TYR A 57 3.90 -1.74 -1.00
C TYR A 57 4.76 -0.75 -1.78
N TYR A 58 4.13 -0.05 -2.72
CA TYR A 58 4.66 1.16 -3.34
C TYR A 58 3.81 2.36 -2.92
N VAL A 59 4.45 3.51 -2.79
CA VAL A 59 3.78 4.79 -2.49
C VAL A 59 4.13 5.83 -3.53
N ALA A 60 3.16 6.67 -3.86
CA ALA A 60 3.33 7.85 -4.68
C ALA A 60 3.43 9.09 -3.80
N GLU A 61 4.35 10.00 -4.12
CA GLU A 61 4.63 11.19 -3.30
C GLU A 61 4.38 12.51 -4.04
N ALA A 62 3.83 13.49 -3.35
CA ALA A 62 3.78 14.88 -3.79
C ALA A 62 3.91 15.80 -2.57
N ASP A 63 4.70 16.87 -2.68
CA ASP A 63 4.91 17.86 -1.62
C ASP A 63 5.25 17.26 -0.24
N GLY A 64 6.06 16.20 -0.23
CA GLY A 64 6.48 15.50 0.99
C GLY A 64 5.40 14.62 1.64
N ALA A 65 4.26 14.43 0.96
CA ALA A 65 3.16 13.59 1.42
C ALA A 65 2.96 12.37 0.53
N VAL A 66 2.63 11.25 1.14
CA VAL A 66 2.13 10.07 0.42
C VAL A 66 0.69 10.35 -0.04
N ILE A 67 0.49 10.33 -1.36
CA ILE A 67 -0.78 10.63 -2.03
C ILE A 67 -1.46 9.41 -2.65
N GLY A 68 -0.76 8.27 -2.73
CA GLY A 68 -1.30 7.03 -3.27
C GLY A 68 -0.49 5.81 -2.82
N GLN A 69 -1.09 4.63 -2.96
CA GLN A 69 -0.45 3.36 -2.63
C GLN A 69 -0.83 2.26 -3.61
N LEU A 70 0.02 1.24 -3.71
CA LEU A 70 -0.26 -0.03 -4.37
C LEU A 70 0.35 -1.17 -3.53
N LEU A 71 -0.42 -2.22 -3.28
CA LEU A 71 0.11 -3.47 -2.73
C LEU A 71 0.20 -4.51 -3.84
N ILE A 72 1.34 -5.17 -3.95
CA ILE A 72 1.50 -6.39 -4.75
C ILE A 72 1.82 -7.55 -3.80
N THR A 73 1.02 -8.62 -3.88
CA THR A 73 1.30 -9.90 -3.22
C THR A 73 1.69 -10.94 -4.25
N TYR A 74 2.37 -12.00 -3.82
CA TYR A 74 2.82 -13.07 -4.69
C TYR A 74 1.87 -14.26 -4.60
N GLU A 75 1.54 -14.83 -5.75
CA GLU A 75 0.92 -16.15 -5.89
C GLU A 75 1.81 -16.95 -6.84
N TRP A 76 2.15 -18.18 -6.48
CA TRP A 76 2.95 -19.07 -7.30
C TRP A 76 2.09 -20.25 -7.77
N SER A 77 2.04 -20.49 -9.08
CA SER A 77 1.28 -21.58 -9.67
C SER A 77 2.23 -22.67 -10.18
N ASP A 78 2.15 -23.86 -9.57
CA ASP A 78 2.85 -25.06 -10.02
C ASP A 78 2.41 -25.47 -11.44
N TRP A 79 1.14 -25.27 -11.79
CA TRP A 79 0.59 -25.59 -13.12
C TRP A 79 1.28 -24.86 -14.27
N ARG A 80 1.95 -23.73 -14.00
CA ARG A 80 2.68 -22.94 -15.00
C ARG A 80 4.16 -22.74 -14.65
N ASN A 81 4.62 -23.32 -13.54
CA ASN A 81 5.95 -23.10 -12.99
C ASN A 81 6.29 -21.60 -12.83
N GLY A 82 5.30 -20.83 -12.36
CA GLY A 82 5.31 -19.36 -12.35
C GLY A 82 4.14 -18.80 -13.15
#